data_AF-A0A661DAZ9-F1
#
_entry.id   AF-A0A661DAZ9-F1
#
_cell.length_a   1.000
_cell.length_b   1.000
_cell.length_c   1.000
_cell.angle_alpha   90.00
_cell.angle_beta   90.00
_cell.angle_gamma   90.00
#
_symmetry.space_group_name_H-M   'P 1'
#
loop_
_entity.id
_entity.type
_entity.pdbx_description
1 polymer ?
#
loop_
_entity_poly.entity_id
_entity_poly.type
_entity_poly.pdbx_seq_one_letter_code
_entity_poly.pdbx_strand_id
1 'polypeptide(L)'
;MPTQSPLIGRGVSGTSSVQPKSKAVTMPNAQRQAISALEQAKISEEQFFADENLSITENPPERWVMMHVSMYGADQYQIFLGTSGIKLTQTTPKKCPNLALGEMIQNEELSKTVLPRNIWRLTKGYAYPSLMELDQQLAVLCQHFENQEWYLVIADHTDFEIPWEMIKFPKHGYLGAAFTVIRWHDIGTSRTETCSGKILAYVLDELSSAKSERHFFQNTFNVKPFDDIKAFRNQLQKNEVGYGFIYMACHGTFFQINPQTPDEQGILNVAFGSGSPNSEQQKLYYLDLVDLPCSLIKQSQSLVFLNFCQSGRHRVDDKFFRDDYRRGFAELFLTKGARGVIGTLAQVHDTYAAEIAHRFIQAALRSPHLPIAVLLRHLRIDAAKQLSDDPTDEELLQFLYTFLYVYYGNPTTKLHLTTCEESDNEP
;
A
#
# COMPACT_ATOMS: atom_id res chain seq x y z
N MET A 1 69.48 3.68 71.22
CA MET A 1 69.90 2.45 71.92
C MET A 1 68.73 1.46 71.94
N PRO A 2 68.98 0.15 71.90
CA PRO A 2 68.28 -0.77 70.99
C PRO A 2 67.29 -1.73 71.67
N THR A 3 66.75 -2.66 70.86
CA THR A 3 66.13 -3.96 71.20
C THR A 3 64.71 -3.86 71.79
N GLN A 4 63.71 -4.71 71.46
CA GLN A 4 63.72 -6.15 71.18
C GLN A 4 62.32 -6.58 70.64
N SER A 5 62.26 -7.54 69.70
CA SER A 5 61.11 -8.49 69.56
C SER A 5 61.27 -9.63 70.61
N PRO A 6 60.46 -10.71 70.71
CA PRO A 6 59.31 -11.18 69.89
C PRO A 6 58.15 -11.85 70.69
N LEU A 7 57.11 -12.36 69.99
CA LEU A 7 56.57 -13.74 70.08
C LEU A 7 55.02 -13.86 69.87
N ILE A 8 54.68 -14.46 68.73
CA ILE A 8 53.79 -15.63 68.50
C ILE A 8 52.48 -15.75 69.30
N GLY A 9 51.35 -15.78 68.57
CA GLY A 9 50.09 -16.41 68.99
C GLY A 9 49.20 -16.76 67.78
N ARG A 10 48.96 -18.07 67.57
CA ARG A 10 48.23 -18.70 66.45
C ARG A 10 46.70 -18.72 66.65
N GLY A 11 45.97 -18.74 65.53
CA GLY A 11 44.69 -19.48 65.29
C GLY A 11 43.44 -18.86 65.94
N VAL A 12 42.26 -18.77 65.31
CA VAL A 12 41.53 -19.82 64.61
C VAL A 12 40.58 -19.22 63.55
N SER A 13 40.45 -19.97 62.46
CA SER A 13 39.61 -19.80 61.28
C SER A 13 38.10 -19.89 61.55
N GLY A 14 37.34 -18.93 61.01
CA GLY A 14 35.91 -19.04 60.75
C GLY A 14 35.63 -18.91 59.26
N THR A 15 35.21 -20.00 58.63
CA THR A 15 34.81 -20.07 57.22
C THR A 15 33.38 -19.56 57.05
N SER A 16 33.19 -18.43 56.37
CA SER A 16 31.87 -17.97 55.92
C SER A 16 31.56 -18.53 54.53
N SER A 17 30.44 -19.23 54.40
CA SER A 17 29.91 -19.73 53.13
C SER A 17 29.26 -18.60 52.35
N VAL A 18 29.98 -18.06 51.36
CA VAL A 18 29.44 -17.11 50.39
C VAL A 18 28.67 -17.90 49.33
N GLN A 19 27.33 -17.80 49.34
CA GLN A 19 26.52 -18.25 48.21
C GLN A 19 26.84 -17.39 46.97
N PRO A 20 27.13 -17.99 45.80
CA PRO A 20 27.37 -17.22 44.59
C PRO A 20 26.04 -16.63 44.12
N LYS A 21 25.91 -15.30 44.19
CA LYS A 21 24.83 -14.56 43.51
C LYS A 21 24.91 -14.88 42.03
N SER A 22 23.94 -15.63 41.51
CA SER A 22 23.78 -15.86 40.08
C SER A 22 23.62 -14.49 39.40
N LYS A 23 24.63 -14.08 38.63
CA LYS A 23 24.51 -12.91 37.76
C LYS A 23 23.39 -13.20 36.76
N ALA A 24 22.24 -12.56 36.92
CA ALA A 24 21.20 -12.58 35.92
C ALA A 24 21.79 -12.04 34.62
N VAL A 25 21.92 -12.91 33.63
CA VAL A 25 22.36 -12.52 32.29
C VAL A 25 21.22 -11.71 31.68
N THR A 26 21.36 -10.39 31.69
CA THR A 26 20.40 -9.49 31.06
C THR A 26 20.49 -9.68 29.55
N MET A 27 19.45 -10.27 28.94
CA MET A 27 19.35 -10.34 27.48
C MET A 27 19.36 -8.93 26.86
N PRO A 28 20.15 -8.70 25.79
CA PRO A 28 20.15 -7.45 25.03
C PRO A 28 18.75 -7.07 24.54
N ASN A 29 18.47 -5.76 24.46
CA ASN A 29 17.13 -5.24 24.16
C ASN A 29 16.61 -5.71 22.78
N ALA A 30 17.48 -5.79 21.78
CA ALA A 30 17.17 -6.30 20.45
C ALA A 30 16.71 -7.78 20.47
N GLN A 31 17.24 -8.59 21.37
CA GLN A 31 16.86 -10.00 21.49
C GLN A 31 15.49 -10.15 22.17
N ARG A 32 15.14 -9.27 23.11
CA ARG A 32 13.77 -9.23 23.69
C ARG A 32 12.74 -8.78 22.66
N GLN A 33 13.07 -7.78 21.85
CA GLN A 33 12.20 -7.31 20.75
C GLN A 33 11.97 -8.42 19.72
N ALA A 34 13.00 -9.17 19.35
CA ALA A 34 12.88 -10.31 18.43
C ALA A 34 12.01 -11.44 19.00
N ILE A 35 12.16 -11.79 20.28
CA ILE A 35 11.34 -12.82 20.93
C ILE A 35 9.87 -12.37 21.06
N SER A 36 9.64 -11.12 21.46
CA SER A 36 8.29 -10.54 21.53
C SER A 36 7.61 -10.51 20.16
N ALA A 37 8.35 -10.16 19.09
CA ALA A 37 7.83 -10.17 17.73
C ALA A 37 7.49 -11.59 17.24
N LEU A 38 8.30 -12.59 17.60
CA LEU A 38 8.03 -13.99 17.28
C LEU A 38 6.81 -14.55 18.04
N GLU A 39 6.64 -14.17 19.30
CA GLU A 39 5.46 -14.57 20.10
C GLU A 39 4.20 -13.86 19.60
N GLN A 40 4.28 -12.58 19.25
CA GLN A 40 3.17 -11.85 18.62
C GLN A 40 2.81 -12.40 17.24
N ALA A 41 3.79 -12.77 16.41
CA ALA A 41 3.54 -13.37 15.09
C ALA A 41 2.85 -14.75 15.18
N LYS A 42 3.17 -15.55 16.21
CA LYS A 42 2.49 -16.83 16.45
C LYS A 42 1.09 -16.66 17.03
N ILE A 43 0.90 -15.71 17.95
CA ILE A 43 -0.41 -15.40 18.53
C ILE A 43 -1.32 -14.80 17.45
N SER A 44 -0.79 -13.96 16.56
CA SER A 44 -1.55 -13.44 15.43
C SER A 44 -1.92 -14.55 14.45
N GLU A 45 -1.07 -15.53 14.15
CA GLU A 45 -1.42 -16.64 13.23
C GLU A 45 -2.64 -17.45 13.70
N GLU A 46 -2.67 -17.88 14.97
CA GLU A 46 -3.78 -18.66 15.52
C GLU A 46 -5.04 -17.80 15.72
N GLN A 47 -4.94 -16.55 16.19
CA GLN A 47 -6.10 -15.69 16.38
C GLN A 47 -6.68 -15.15 15.05
N PHE A 48 -5.83 -14.83 14.08
CA PHE A 48 -6.22 -14.17 12.83
C PHE A 48 -7.06 -15.05 11.91
N PHE A 49 -6.84 -16.37 11.93
CA PHE A 49 -7.66 -17.32 11.15
C PHE A 49 -8.61 -18.18 11.99
N ALA A 50 -8.44 -18.27 13.32
CA ALA A 50 -9.43 -18.92 14.19
C ALA A 50 -10.65 -18.03 14.44
N ASP A 51 -10.48 -16.71 14.39
CA ASP A 51 -11.62 -15.82 14.33
C ASP A 51 -12.24 -15.90 12.93
N GLU A 52 -13.52 -16.25 12.87
CA GLU A 52 -14.40 -16.15 11.69
C GLU A 52 -14.51 -14.72 11.12
N ASN A 53 -13.64 -13.79 11.55
CA ASN A 53 -13.66 -12.35 11.29
C ASN A 53 -12.81 -11.92 10.08
N LEU A 54 -12.16 -12.85 9.37
CA LEU A 54 -11.57 -12.56 8.05
C LEU A 54 -12.64 -12.39 6.96
N SER A 55 -13.61 -11.53 7.23
CA SER A 55 -14.60 -11.11 6.26
C SER A 55 -13.96 -10.02 5.40
N ILE A 56 -13.30 -10.43 4.32
CA ILE A 56 -12.84 -9.51 3.24
C ILE A 56 -14.05 -8.74 2.68
N THR A 57 -15.18 -9.41 2.67
CA THR A 57 -16.49 -8.85 2.35
C THR A 57 -17.55 -9.82 2.86
N GLU A 58 -18.79 -9.34 3.02
CA GLU A 58 -19.94 -10.20 3.32
C GLU A 58 -20.12 -11.29 2.25
N ASN A 59 -19.74 -11.00 1.00
CA ASN A 59 -19.84 -11.91 -0.14
C ASN A 59 -18.49 -12.00 -0.88
N PRO A 60 -17.52 -12.79 -0.40
CA PRO A 60 -16.26 -12.95 -1.12
C PRO A 60 -16.52 -13.59 -2.49
N PRO A 61 -15.75 -13.23 -3.52
CA PRO A 61 -15.88 -13.92 -4.81
C PRO A 61 -15.63 -15.41 -4.62
N GLU A 62 -16.26 -16.28 -5.42
CA GLU A 62 -16.16 -17.74 -5.22
C GLU A 62 -14.71 -18.26 -5.21
N ARG A 63 -13.81 -17.59 -5.93
CA ARG A 63 -12.42 -18.02 -6.13
C ARG A 63 -11.48 -16.92 -5.69
N TRP A 64 -11.02 -17.00 -4.46
CA TRP A 64 -10.05 -16.06 -3.92
C TRP A 64 -9.02 -16.78 -3.06
N VAL A 65 -7.88 -16.13 -2.86
CA VAL A 65 -6.80 -16.59 -1.98
C VAL A 65 -6.31 -15.39 -1.18
N MET A 66 -6.14 -15.59 0.13
CA MET A 66 -5.44 -14.66 0.99
C MET A 66 -3.94 -14.91 0.92
N MET A 67 -3.17 -13.86 0.74
CA MET A 67 -1.74 -13.82 0.98
C MET A 67 -1.47 -12.87 2.14
N HIS A 68 -1.21 -13.45 3.31
CA HIS A 68 -0.82 -12.68 4.48
C HIS A 68 0.70 -12.60 4.55
N VAL A 69 1.23 -11.38 4.63
CA VAL A 69 2.67 -11.12 4.73
C VAL A 69 2.93 -10.52 6.10
N SER A 70 3.72 -11.19 6.92
CA SER A 70 4.02 -10.75 8.29
C SER A 70 5.51 -10.54 8.51
N MET A 71 5.85 -9.59 9.37
CA MET A 71 7.21 -9.44 9.85
C MET A 71 7.68 -10.71 10.59
N TYR A 72 8.94 -11.09 10.39
CA TYR A 72 9.61 -12.17 11.09
C TYR A 72 10.96 -11.65 11.61
N GLY A 73 10.96 -11.01 12.77
CA GLY A 73 12.13 -10.26 13.24
C GLY A 73 12.28 -8.89 12.54
N ALA A 74 13.49 -8.34 12.52
CA ALA A 74 13.73 -6.96 12.10
C ALA A 74 13.88 -6.79 10.57
N ASP A 75 14.44 -7.78 9.88
CA ASP A 75 14.80 -7.69 8.46
C ASP A 75 14.28 -8.88 7.64
N GLN A 76 13.30 -9.63 8.16
CA GLN A 76 12.70 -10.75 7.45
C GLN A 76 11.18 -10.67 7.52
N TYR A 77 10.54 -11.37 6.60
CA TYR A 77 9.10 -11.57 6.57
C TYR A 77 8.78 -13.03 6.24
N GLN A 78 7.52 -13.38 6.43
CA GLN A 78 6.98 -14.67 6.07
C GLN A 78 5.65 -14.50 5.33
N ILE A 79 5.35 -15.44 4.44
CA ILE A 79 4.10 -15.46 3.70
C ILE A 79 3.27 -16.66 4.12
N PHE A 80 1.98 -16.41 4.32
CA PHE A 80 0.96 -17.43 4.50
C PHE A 80 -0.04 -17.31 3.35
N LEU A 81 -0.27 -18.42 2.65
CA LEU A 81 -1.25 -18.50 1.57
C LEU A 81 -2.37 -19.46 1.95
N GLY A 82 -3.62 -19.04 1.78
CA GLY A 82 -4.77 -19.92 2.01
C GLY A 82 -6.08 -19.35 1.48
N THR A 83 -7.09 -20.20 1.47
CA THR A 83 -8.48 -19.84 1.12
C THR A 83 -9.42 -20.72 1.93
N SER A 84 -10.73 -20.42 1.90
CA SER A 84 -11.74 -21.27 2.52
C SER A 84 -11.61 -22.71 2.00
N GLY A 85 -11.37 -23.67 2.91
CA GLY A 85 -11.22 -25.09 2.57
C GLY A 85 -9.83 -25.54 2.12
N ILE A 86 -8.85 -24.64 1.93
CA ILE A 86 -7.45 -25.00 1.67
C ILE A 86 -6.59 -24.60 2.86
N LYS A 87 -5.93 -25.60 3.46
CA LYS A 87 -5.03 -25.39 4.59
C LYS A 87 -3.89 -24.43 4.21
N LEU A 88 -3.62 -23.48 5.10
CA LEU A 88 -2.56 -22.49 4.95
C LEU A 88 -1.21 -23.17 4.68
N THR A 89 -0.55 -22.74 3.61
CA THR A 89 0.85 -23.06 3.37
C THR A 89 1.70 -21.86 3.78
N GLN A 90 2.66 -22.11 4.67
CA GLN A 90 3.60 -21.12 5.18
C GLN A 90 4.91 -21.24 4.41
N THR A 91 5.48 -20.11 3.98
CA THR A 91 6.81 -20.09 3.37
C THR A 91 7.89 -20.10 4.44
N THR A 92 9.11 -20.50 4.09
CA THR A 92 10.27 -20.19 4.94
C THR A 92 10.48 -18.66 5.05
N PRO A 93 10.91 -18.13 6.22
CA PRO A 93 11.19 -16.70 6.36
C PRO A 93 12.21 -16.21 5.33
N LYS A 94 11.94 -15.04 4.73
CA LYS A 94 12.75 -14.44 3.68
C LYS A 94 13.27 -13.09 4.13
N LYS A 95 14.49 -12.73 3.71
CA LYS A 95 15.02 -11.38 3.95
C LYS A 95 14.18 -10.33 3.23
N CYS A 96 13.99 -9.21 3.91
CA CYS A 96 13.41 -8.00 3.36
C CYS A 96 14.16 -7.60 2.08
N PRO A 97 13.45 -7.38 0.97
CA PRO A 97 14.06 -6.79 -0.21
C PRO A 97 14.30 -5.31 -0.01
N ASN A 98 15.40 -4.78 -0.53
CA ASN A 98 15.53 -3.35 -0.77
C ASN A 98 14.72 -2.96 -2.03
N LEU A 99 13.39 -3.04 -1.93
CA LEU A 99 12.43 -2.80 -3.02
C LEU A 99 11.34 -1.79 -2.65
N ALA A 100 11.49 -1.03 -1.57
CA ALA A 100 10.60 0.07 -1.23
C ALA A 100 10.73 1.18 -2.29
N LEU A 101 9.98 1.05 -3.40
CA LEU A 101 10.17 1.87 -4.61
C LEU A 101 10.01 3.37 -4.32
N GLY A 102 9.13 3.72 -3.39
CA GLY A 102 8.96 5.11 -2.95
C GLY A 102 10.24 5.72 -2.36
N GLU A 103 11.04 4.95 -1.63
CA GLU A 103 12.33 5.40 -1.09
C GLU A 103 13.41 5.49 -2.18
N MET A 104 13.42 4.51 -3.09
CA MET A 104 14.40 4.45 -4.17
C MET A 104 14.30 5.63 -5.13
N ILE A 105 13.08 6.11 -5.41
CA ILE A 105 12.84 7.19 -6.37
C ILE A 105 13.00 8.58 -5.71
N GLN A 106 12.75 8.73 -4.41
CA GLN A 106 12.79 10.02 -3.71
C GLN A 106 14.18 10.64 -3.56
N ASN A 107 15.22 9.82 -3.45
CA ASN A 107 16.56 10.33 -3.25
C ASN A 107 17.09 10.90 -4.57
N GLU A 108 17.21 12.23 -4.73
CA GLU A 108 17.60 12.88 -5.99
C GLU A 108 18.97 12.43 -6.55
N GLU A 109 19.90 12.00 -5.69
CA GLU A 109 21.17 11.41 -6.14
C GLU A 109 20.95 10.00 -6.71
N LEU A 110 20.02 9.26 -6.11
CA LEU A 110 19.55 7.99 -6.64
C LEU A 110 18.63 8.19 -7.84
N SER A 111 17.78 9.21 -7.95
CA SER A 111 16.83 9.36 -9.06
C SER A 111 17.52 9.64 -10.40
N LYS A 112 18.69 10.30 -10.36
CA LYS A 112 19.57 10.48 -11.53
C LYS A 112 20.29 9.18 -11.95
N THR A 113 20.31 8.14 -11.10
CA THR A 113 21.04 6.87 -11.31
C THR A 113 20.16 5.61 -11.27
N VAL A 114 18.96 5.68 -10.69
CA VAL A 114 17.93 4.65 -10.63
C VAL A 114 17.14 4.76 -11.92
N LEU A 115 17.80 4.32 -12.98
CA LEU A 115 17.16 4.15 -14.28
C LEU A 115 15.99 3.17 -14.14
N PRO A 116 14.89 3.35 -14.88
CA PRO A 116 13.79 2.37 -14.98
C PRO A 116 14.29 0.92 -15.10
N ARG A 117 15.37 0.74 -15.85
CA ARG A 117 16.07 -0.53 -16.05
C ARG A 117 16.64 -1.14 -14.76
N ASN A 118 17.11 -0.34 -13.82
CA ASN A 118 17.62 -0.81 -12.52
C ASN A 118 16.48 -1.32 -11.63
N ILE A 119 15.38 -0.57 -11.53
CA ILE A 119 14.18 -1.03 -10.79
C ILE A 119 13.67 -2.35 -11.38
N TRP A 120 13.57 -2.41 -12.70
CA TRP A 120 13.13 -3.62 -13.40
C TRP A 120 14.08 -4.82 -13.18
N ARG A 121 15.40 -4.59 -13.16
CA ARG A 121 16.39 -5.64 -12.84
C ARG A 121 16.30 -6.09 -11.39
N LEU A 122 16.12 -5.16 -10.45
CA LEU A 122 16.01 -5.47 -9.02
C LEU A 122 14.76 -6.30 -8.72
N THR A 123 13.60 -5.91 -9.25
CA THR A 123 12.35 -6.67 -9.11
C THR A 123 12.45 -8.07 -9.70
N LYS A 124 13.08 -8.23 -10.88
CA LYS A 124 13.39 -9.54 -11.46
C LYS A 124 14.35 -10.36 -10.62
N GLY A 125 15.45 -9.76 -10.16
CA GLY A 125 16.50 -10.43 -9.40
C GLY A 125 16.02 -10.93 -8.04
N TYR A 126 15.06 -10.22 -7.45
CA TYR A 126 14.47 -10.61 -6.17
C TYR A 126 13.62 -11.88 -6.25
N ALA A 127 12.86 -12.05 -7.33
CA ALA A 127 11.89 -13.13 -7.45
C ALA A 127 12.53 -14.53 -7.44
N TYR A 128 13.66 -14.72 -8.12
CA TYR A 128 14.11 -16.06 -8.51
C TYR A 128 14.77 -16.92 -7.40
N PRO A 129 15.45 -16.38 -6.37
CA PRO A 129 15.80 -17.18 -5.18
C PRO A 129 14.79 -17.01 -4.03
N SER A 130 14.23 -15.82 -3.88
CA SER A 130 13.49 -15.47 -2.65
C SER A 130 12.05 -15.98 -2.66
N LEU A 131 11.43 -16.09 -3.84
CA LEU A 131 10.00 -16.34 -3.99
C LEU A 131 9.67 -17.62 -4.76
N MET A 132 10.63 -18.52 -4.95
CA MET A 132 10.40 -19.80 -5.63
C MET A 132 9.35 -20.67 -4.91
N GLU A 133 9.35 -20.65 -3.58
CA GLU A 133 8.36 -21.37 -2.76
C GLU A 133 6.95 -20.81 -2.98
N LEU A 134 6.82 -19.47 -3.03
CA LEU A 134 5.57 -18.80 -3.36
C LEU A 134 5.10 -19.13 -4.79
N ASP A 135 6.00 -19.11 -5.79
CA ASP A 135 5.69 -19.50 -7.17
C ASP A 135 5.10 -20.93 -7.26
N GLN A 136 5.68 -21.87 -6.52
CA GLN A 136 5.22 -23.24 -6.48
C GLN A 136 3.82 -23.36 -5.85
N GLN A 137 3.57 -22.62 -4.77
CA GLN A 137 2.27 -22.59 -4.11
C GLN A 137 1.20 -21.95 -5.01
N LEU A 138 1.52 -20.84 -5.68
CA LEU A 138 0.63 -20.20 -6.65
C LEU A 138 0.32 -21.13 -7.83
N ALA A 139 1.29 -21.92 -8.31
CA ALA A 139 1.06 -22.89 -9.37
C ALA A 139 0.08 -24.00 -8.96
N VAL A 140 0.14 -24.48 -7.71
CA VAL A 140 -0.82 -25.46 -7.16
C VAL A 140 -2.22 -24.84 -7.09
N LEU A 141 -2.34 -23.59 -6.65
CA LEU A 141 -3.63 -22.87 -6.61
C LEU A 141 -4.22 -22.66 -8.01
N CYS A 142 -3.38 -22.35 -9.01
CA CYS A 142 -3.83 -22.26 -10.40
C CYS A 142 -4.44 -23.57 -10.90
N GLN A 143 -3.82 -24.71 -10.56
CA GLN A 143 -4.35 -26.03 -10.89
C GLN A 143 -5.66 -26.31 -10.13
N HIS A 144 -5.73 -25.94 -8.86
CA HIS A 144 -6.93 -26.09 -8.02
C HIS A 144 -8.14 -25.34 -8.61
N PHE A 145 -7.93 -24.10 -9.06
CA PHE A 145 -8.99 -23.30 -9.69
C PHE A 145 -9.15 -23.58 -11.20
N GLU A 146 -8.65 -24.69 -11.71
CA GLU A 146 -8.79 -25.12 -13.11
C GLU A 146 -8.36 -24.05 -14.14
N ASN A 147 -7.36 -23.23 -13.80
CA ASN A 147 -6.90 -22.07 -14.60
C ASN A 147 -7.98 -21.00 -14.86
N GLN A 148 -9.06 -20.99 -14.08
CA GLN A 148 -10.05 -19.94 -14.13
C GLN A 148 -9.55 -18.69 -13.42
N GLU A 149 -10.18 -17.54 -13.67
CA GLU A 149 -9.82 -16.31 -12.97
C GLU A 149 -10.16 -16.40 -11.49
N TRP A 150 -9.24 -15.93 -10.66
CA TRP A 150 -9.38 -15.87 -9.21
C TRP A 150 -8.65 -14.64 -8.66
N TYR A 151 -9.01 -14.27 -7.43
CA TYR A 151 -8.57 -13.04 -6.77
C TYR A 151 -7.46 -13.31 -5.76
N LEU A 152 -6.34 -12.60 -5.86
CA LEU A 152 -5.27 -12.64 -4.87
C LEU A 152 -5.39 -11.43 -3.95
N VAL A 153 -5.84 -11.67 -2.73
CA VAL A 153 -6.01 -10.63 -1.70
C VAL A 153 -4.76 -10.61 -0.83
N ILE A 154 -4.03 -9.50 -0.83
CA ILE A 154 -2.73 -9.35 -0.17
C ILE A 154 -2.92 -8.49 1.08
N ALA A 155 -2.80 -9.09 2.26
CA ALA A 155 -2.71 -8.39 3.52
C ALA A 155 -1.23 -8.29 3.92
N ASP A 156 -0.60 -7.19 3.57
CA ASP A 156 0.81 -6.93 3.87
C ASP A 156 0.94 -6.13 5.18
N HIS A 157 1.38 -6.81 6.23
CA HIS A 157 1.61 -6.24 7.56
C HIS A 157 3.11 -5.96 7.81
N THR A 158 3.87 -5.72 6.74
CA THR A 158 5.27 -5.29 6.81
C THR A 158 5.40 -3.82 6.42
N ASP A 159 6.51 -3.19 6.82
CA ASP A 159 6.89 -1.85 6.35
C ASP A 159 7.85 -1.91 5.16
N PHE A 160 7.90 -3.06 4.47
CA PHE A 160 8.84 -3.31 3.38
C PHE A 160 8.35 -2.77 2.04
N GLU A 161 7.08 -2.36 1.96
CA GLU A 161 6.48 -1.72 0.79
C GLU A 161 6.73 -2.51 -0.51
N ILE A 162 6.64 -3.84 -0.42
CA ILE A 162 6.97 -4.73 -1.52
C ILE A 162 5.99 -4.47 -2.68
N PRO A 163 6.48 -4.18 -3.90
CA PRO A 163 5.63 -3.96 -5.07
C PRO A 163 5.17 -5.31 -5.65
N TRP A 164 4.34 -6.04 -4.91
CA TRP A 164 3.87 -7.39 -5.22
C TRP A 164 3.43 -7.57 -6.68
N GLU A 165 2.70 -6.59 -7.19
CA GLU A 165 2.16 -6.56 -8.55
C GLU A 165 3.26 -6.69 -9.61
N MET A 166 4.46 -6.14 -9.35
CA MET A 166 5.61 -6.10 -10.27
C MET A 166 6.50 -7.34 -10.20
N ILE A 167 6.26 -8.24 -9.25
CA ILE A 167 7.11 -9.41 -9.07
C ILE A 167 6.88 -10.38 -10.22
N LYS A 168 7.95 -10.72 -10.95
CA LYS A 168 7.90 -11.66 -12.07
C LYS A 168 8.18 -13.08 -11.60
N PHE A 169 7.18 -13.93 -11.70
CA PHE A 169 7.27 -15.36 -11.49
C PHE A 169 7.64 -16.09 -12.79
N PRO A 170 8.52 -17.11 -12.77
CA PRO A 170 8.88 -17.88 -13.95
C PRO A 170 7.70 -18.51 -14.67
N LYS A 171 6.73 -19.06 -13.94
CA LYS A 171 5.60 -19.79 -14.51
C LYS A 171 4.43 -18.90 -14.90
N HIS A 172 4.26 -17.77 -14.19
CA HIS A 172 3.04 -16.97 -14.27
C HIS A 172 3.27 -15.55 -14.84
N GLY A 173 4.52 -15.15 -15.06
CA GLY A 173 4.82 -13.76 -15.44
C GLY A 173 4.67 -12.81 -14.26
N TYR A 174 4.28 -11.56 -14.50
CA TYR A 174 4.13 -10.57 -13.44
C TYR A 174 2.86 -10.81 -12.63
N LEU A 175 2.96 -10.84 -11.30
CA LEU A 175 1.85 -11.19 -10.40
C LEU A 175 0.58 -10.36 -10.68
N GLY A 176 0.72 -9.04 -10.81
CA GLY A 176 -0.40 -8.12 -11.02
C GLY A 176 -1.04 -8.20 -12.40
N ALA A 177 -0.40 -8.87 -13.37
CA ALA A 177 -0.97 -9.18 -14.68
C ALA A 177 -1.54 -10.62 -14.70
N ALA A 178 -0.89 -11.55 -14.01
CA ALA A 178 -1.33 -12.94 -13.91
C ALA A 178 -2.65 -13.07 -13.14
N PHE A 179 -2.75 -12.38 -11.99
CA PHE A 179 -3.85 -12.48 -11.04
C PHE A 179 -4.54 -11.15 -10.82
N THR A 180 -5.80 -11.20 -10.41
CA THR A 180 -6.54 -10.00 -9.98
C THR A 180 -6.12 -9.67 -8.55
N VAL A 181 -5.17 -8.75 -8.41
CA VAL A 181 -4.55 -8.40 -7.12
C VAL A 181 -5.32 -7.27 -6.42
N ILE A 182 -5.60 -7.48 -5.13
CA ILE A 182 -6.20 -6.51 -4.22
C ILE A 182 -5.30 -6.41 -3.00
N ARG A 183 -5.03 -5.21 -2.53
CA ARG A 183 -4.39 -5.00 -1.23
C ARG A 183 -5.46 -4.85 -0.17
N TRP A 184 -5.33 -5.61 0.90
CA TRP A 184 -6.27 -5.64 2.00
C TRP A 184 -5.76 -4.81 3.17
N HIS A 185 -6.68 -4.11 3.80
CA HIS A 185 -6.45 -3.44 5.08
C HIS A 185 -7.63 -3.75 6.01
N ASP A 186 -7.41 -3.69 7.32
CA ASP A 186 -8.44 -4.01 8.29
C ASP A 186 -9.35 -2.79 8.54
N ILE A 187 -10.34 -2.64 7.67
CA ILE A 187 -11.22 -1.45 7.58
C ILE A 187 -12.68 -1.85 7.48
N GLY A 188 -13.06 -2.94 8.16
CA GLY A 188 -14.43 -3.45 8.19
C GLY A 188 -15.02 -3.83 6.81
N THR A 189 -16.23 -4.37 6.82
CA THR A 189 -16.90 -4.80 5.59
C THR A 189 -17.84 -3.72 5.04
N SER A 190 -17.74 -3.52 3.73
CA SER A 190 -18.61 -2.60 3.01
C SER A 190 -19.63 -3.40 2.18
N ARG A 191 -20.93 -3.05 2.25
CA ARG A 191 -22.06 -3.90 1.80
C ARG A 191 -22.49 -3.89 0.30
N THR A 192 -22.32 -2.80 -0.44
CA THR A 192 -22.76 -2.63 -1.85
C THR A 192 -21.69 -2.90 -2.94
N GLU A 193 -21.94 -3.77 -3.91
CA GLU A 193 -20.87 -4.16 -4.87
C GLU A 193 -20.55 -3.12 -5.96
N THR A 194 -21.21 -1.95 -5.98
CA THR A 194 -21.09 -1.01 -7.10
C THR A 194 -20.93 0.43 -6.62
N CYS A 195 -19.93 1.12 -7.17
CA CYS A 195 -19.83 2.58 -7.11
C CYS A 195 -20.50 3.17 -8.35
N SER A 196 -21.61 3.90 -8.16
CA SER A 196 -22.40 4.43 -9.29
C SER A 196 -22.66 5.93 -9.17
N GLY A 197 -22.59 6.64 -10.30
CA GLY A 197 -23.05 8.01 -10.43
C GLY A 197 -22.03 8.97 -11.03
N LYS A 198 -22.09 10.22 -10.59
CA LYS A 198 -21.31 11.35 -11.10
C LYS A 198 -19.86 11.29 -10.64
N ILE A 199 -19.02 12.09 -11.31
CA ILE A 199 -17.62 12.29 -10.94
C ILE A 199 -17.48 13.58 -10.14
N LEU A 200 -16.73 13.51 -9.04
CA LEU A 200 -16.16 14.67 -8.37
C LEU A 200 -14.66 14.69 -8.64
N ALA A 201 -14.15 15.73 -9.31
CA ALA A 201 -12.74 15.79 -9.69
C ALA A 201 -12.03 17.02 -9.09
N TYR A 202 -10.85 16.83 -8.54
CA TYR A 202 -9.87 17.87 -8.23
C TYR A 202 -8.65 17.67 -9.12
N VAL A 203 -8.27 18.71 -9.86
CA VAL A 203 -7.09 18.72 -10.73
C VAL A 203 -6.33 19.98 -10.41
N LEU A 204 -5.06 19.87 -10.01
CA LEU A 204 -4.20 21.01 -9.72
C LEU A 204 -3.62 21.57 -11.03
N ASP A 205 -3.68 22.89 -11.22
CA ASP A 205 -3.18 23.54 -12.45
C ASP A 205 -1.66 23.51 -12.64
N GLU A 206 -0.90 23.23 -11.58
CA GLU A 206 0.56 23.09 -11.62
C GLU A 206 1.01 21.84 -12.39
N LEU A 207 0.12 20.84 -12.55
CA LEU A 207 0.45 19.62 -13.27
C LEU A 207 0.58 19.88 -14.77
N SER A 208 1.61 19.31 -15.38
CA SER A 208 1.83 19.44 -16.83
C SER A 208 0.67 18.85 -17.67
N SER A 209 -0.07 17.89 -17.13
CA SER A 209 -1.23 17.24 -17.75
C SER A 209 -2.58 17.94 -17.46
N ALA A 210 -2.63 18.92 -16.55
CA ALA A 210 -3.89 19.46 -15.99
C ALA A 210 -4.89 19.90 -17.07
N LYS A 211 -4.42 20.61 -18.10
CA LYS A 211 -5.27 21.09 -19.20
C LYS A 211 -5.94 19.94 -19.96
N SER A 212 -5.19 18.87 -20.24
CA SER A 212 -5.71 17.71 -20.96
C SER A 212 -6.73 16.92 -20.13
N GLU A 213 -6.47 16.77 -18.83
CA GLU A 213 -7.39 16.09 -17.90
C GLU A 213 -8.69 16.86 -17.70
N ARG A 214 -8.61 18.19 -17.49
CA ARG A 214 -9.81 19.05 -17.40
C ARG A 214 -10.66 18.95 -18.66
N HIS A 215 -10.03 18.97 -19.83
CA HIS A 215 -10.73 18.84 -21.09
C HIS A 215 -11.42 17.48 -21.22
N PHE A 216 -10.75 16.40 -20.81
CA PHE A 216 -11.33 15.07 -20.77
C PHE A 216 -12.58 15.01 -19.88
N PHE A 217 -12.52 15.51 -18.64
CA PHE A 217 -13.67 15.52 -17.72
C PHE A 217 -14.83 16.38 -18.22
N GLN A 218 -14.53 17.57 -18.77
CA GLN A 218 -15.55 18.48 -19.27
C GLN A 218 -16.29 17.90 -20.48
N ASN A 219 -15.57 17.28 -21.42
CA ASN A 219 -16.20 16.77 -22.64
C ASN A 219 -16.93 15.44 -22.42
N THR A 220 -16.38 14.56 -21.58
CA THR A 220 -16.90 13.19 -21.42
C THR A 220 -18.03 13.11 -20.39
N PHE A 221 -17.96 13.96 -19.36
CA PHE A 221 -18.86 13.88 -18.19
C PHE A 221 -19.55 15.19 -17.85
N ASN A 222 -19.29 16.28 -18.60
CA ASN A 222 -19.75 17.64 -18.27
C ASN A 222 -19.35 18.05 -16.84
N VAL A 223 -18.19 17.58 -16.39
CA VAL A 223 -17.64 17.89 -15.06
C VAL A 223 -16.56 18.94 -15.20
N LYS A 224 -16.70 20.03 -14.45
CA LYS A 224 -15.64 21.02 -14.25
C LYS A 224 -14.85 20.64 -12.99
N PRO A 225 -13.59 20.17 -13.11
CA PRO A 225 -12.80 19.84 -11.93
C PRO A 225 -12.50 21.07 -11.07
N PHE A 226 -12.44 20.87 -9.76
CA PHE A 226 -11.95 21.87 -8.81
C PHE A 226 -10.46 22.15 -9.06
N ASP A 227 -10.07 23.42 -8.95
CA ASP A 227 -8.69 23.92 -8.98
C ASP A 227 -8.21 24.40 -7.60
N ASP A 228 -9.14 24.77 -6.72
CA ASP A 228 -8.88 25.18 -5.34
C ASP A 228 -9.15 24.05 -4.32
N ILE A 229 -8.14 23.74 -3.50
CA ILE A 229 -8.23 22.64 -2.53
C ILE A 229 -9.28 22.89 -1.45
N LYS A 230 -9.53 24.16 -1.07
CA LYS A 230 -10.48 24.51 -0.01
C LYS A 230 -11.91 24.30 -0.50
N ALA A 231 -12.21 24.69 -1.74
CA ALA A 231 -13.47 24.43 -2.40
C ALA A 231 -13.72 22.92 -2.52
N PHE A 232 -12.72 22.13 -2.94
CA PHE A 232 -12.82 20.68 -2.98
C PHE A 232 -13.05 20.06 -1.59
N ARG A 233 -12.28 20.47 -0.58
CA ARG A 233 -12.45 20.05 0.82
C ARG A 233 -13.86 20.36 1.33
N ASN A 234 -14.40 21.53 1.02
CA ASN A 234 -15.76 21.91 1.40
C ASN A 234 -16.80 21.02 0.71
N GLN A 235 -16.58 20.66 -0.55
CA GLN A 235 -17.44 19.74 -1.28
C GLN A 235 -17.44 18.33 -0.67
N LEU A 236 -16.29 17.81 -0.25
CA LEU A 236 -16.19 16.48 0.42
C LEU A 236 -17.02 16.40 1.73
N GLN A 237 -17.28 17.52 2.39
CA GLN A 237 -18.03 17.56 3.64
C GLN A 237 -19.56 17.60 3.44
N LYS A 238 -20.03 17.83 2.21
CA LYS A 238 -21.47 17.92 1.95
C LYS A 238 -22.14 16.57 2.09
N ASN A 239 -23.37 16.57 2.58
CA ASN A 239 -24.22 15.38 2.67
C ASN A 239 -24.92 15.13 1.33
N GLU A 240 -24.13 14.93 0.28
CA GLU A 240 -24.61 14.65 -1.08
C GLU A 240 -24.40 13.16 -1.40
N VAL A 241 -25.29 12.61 -2.21
CA VAL A 241 -25.25 11.23 -2.74
C VAL A 241 -25.09 11.25 -4.25
N GLY A 242 -24.85 10.08 -4.85
CA GLY A 242 -24.82 9.92 -6.31
C GLY A 242 -23.48 10.26 -6.94
N TYR A 243 -22.38 10.23 -6.17
CA TYR A 243 -21.02 10.26 -6.70
C TYR A 243 -20.44 8.85 -6.76
N GLY A 244 -20.24 8.31 -7.96
CA GLY A 244 -19.59 7.01 -8.13
C GLY A 244 -18.07 7.08 -8.02
N PHE A 245 -17.49 8.25 -8.33
CA PHE A 245 -16.05 8.39 -8.50
C PHE A 245 -15.55 9.73 -8.01
N ILE A 246 -14.48 9.68 -7.21
CA ILE A 246 -13.77 10.86 -6.73
C ILE A 246 -12.35 10.78 -7.26
N TYR A 247 -11.97 11.76 -8.07
CA TYR A 247 -10.67 11.82 -8.73
C TYR A 247 -9.83 12.98 -8.18
N MET A 248 -8.56 12.72 -7.88
CA MET A 248 -7.63 13.73 -7.37
C MET A 248 -6.31 13.65 -8.14
N ALA A 249 -6.01 14.65 -8.95
CA ALA A 249 -4.71 14.81 -9.61
C ALA A 249 -3.99 16.03 -9.04
N CYS A 250 -2.92 15.80 -8.29
CA CYS A 250 -2.12 16.85 -7.65
C CYS A 250 -0.72 16.33 -7.26
N HIS A 251 0.03 17.12 -6.49
CA HIS A 251 1.25 16.64 -5.86
C HIS A 251 0.95 15.97 -4.51
N GLY A 252 1.76 14.98 -4.16
CA GLY A 252 1.74 14.33 -2.85
C GLY A 252 3.06 14.56 -2.12
N THR A 253 2.97 14.88 -0.83
CA THR A 253 4.10 14.89 0.09
C THR A 253 3.91 13.73 1.05
N PHE A 254 4.90 12.85 1.16
CA PHE A 254 4.78 11.63 1.95
C PHE A 254 6.11 11.30 2.63
N PHE A 255 6.10 11.34 3.97
CA PHE A 255 7.20 10.99 4.87
C PHE A 255 8.60 11.43 4.37
N GLN A 256 8.69 12.64 3.81
CA GLN A 256 9.96 13.15 3.31
C GLN A 256 10.92 13.31 4.49
N ILE A 257 12.09 12.69 4.38
CA ILE A 257 13.18 12.87 5.33
C ILE A 257 13.80 14.23 5.02
N ASN A 258 13.51 15.23 5.85
CA ASN A 258 14.33 16.43 5.88
C ASN A 258 15.59 16.11 6.72
N PRO A 259 16.80 16.08 6.13
CA PRO A 259 18.03 15.82 6.89
C PRO A 259 18.30 16.90 7.94
N GLN A 260 17.76 18.11 7.75
CA GLN A 260 17.94 19.24 8.65
C GLN A 260 16.93 19.22 9.80
N THR A 261 15.77 18.58 9.62
CA THR A 261 14.73 18.44 10.65
C THR A 261 14.27 16.98 10.78
N PRO A 262 15.12 16.06 11.27
CA PRO A 262 14.77 14.65 11.43
C PRO A 262 13.55 14.42 12.34
N ASP A 263 13.33 15.35 13.27
CA ASP A 263 12.21 15.31 14.22
C ASP A 263 10.86 15.56 13.55
N GLU A 264 10.83 16.26 12.40
CA GLU A 264 9.62 16.52 11.62
C GLU A 264 9.22 15.34 10.72
N GLN A 265 9.97 14.24 10.71
CA GLN A 265 9.55 13.02 10.00
C GLN A 265 8.29 12.45 10.64
N GLY A 266 7.29 12.12 9.82
CA GLY A 266 6.11 11.40 10.26
C GLY A 266 4.85 11.80 9.49
N ILE A 267 3.72 11.31 9.98
CA ILE A 267 2.38 11.53 9.42
C ILE A 267 1.97 13.01 9.36
N LEU A 268 2.60 13.86 10.19
CA LEU A 268 2.36 15.31 10.26
C LEU A 268 2.63 16.04 8.93
N ASN A 269 3.58 15.53 8.15
CA ASN A 269 3.99 16.11 6.87
C ASN A 269 3.38 15.39 5.66
N VAL A 270 2.48 14.44 5.90
CA VAL A 270 1.77 13.75 4.82
C VAL A 270 0.64 14.65 4.34
N ALA A 271 0.68 15.05 3.07
CA ALA A 271 -0.28 15.98 2.49
C ALA A 271 -0.46 15.75 0.98
N PHE A 272 -1.54 16.28 0.42
CA PHE A 272 -1.67 16.43 -1.03
C PHE A 272 -2.16 17.84 -1.39
N GLY A 273 -1.83 18.29 -2.60
CA GLY A 273 -2.18 19.63 -3.06
C GLY A 273 -1.07 20.25 -3.91
N SER A 274 -0.87 21.57 -3.75
CA SER A 274 0.18 22.32 -4.45
C SER A 274 1.58 21.84 -4.07
N GLY A 275 2.48 21.79 -5.05
CA GLY A 275 3.91 21.50 -4.87
C GLY A 275 4.72 22.76 -4.57
N SER A 276 4.14 23.94 -4.77
CA SER A 276 4.79 25.23 -4.53
C SER A 276 4.94 25.51 -3.03
N PRO A 277 6.15 25.86 -2.55
CA PRO A 277 6.37 26.21 -1.13
C PRO A 277 5.64 27.49 -0.71
N ASN A 278 5.23 28.33 -1.66
CA ASN A 278 4.47 29.55 -1.39
C ASN A 278 2.96 29.31 -1.28
N SER A 279 2.52 28.06 -1.43
CA SER A 279 1.12 27.67 -1.56
C SER A 279 0.70 26.68 -0.47
N GLU A 280 1.23 26.79 0.76
CA GLU A 280 0.87 25.90 1.87
C GLU A 280 -0.65 25.85 2.14
N GLN A 281 -1.36 26.96 1.90
CA GLN A 281 -2.83 27.00 2.02
C GLN A 281 -3.57 26.18 0.96
N GLN A 282 -2.85 25.73 -0.09
CA GLN A 282 -3.33 24.86 -1.16
C GLN A 282 -2.91 23.39 -0.94
N LYS A 283 -2.60 23.03 0.31
CA LYS A 283 -2.38 21.65 0.73
C LYS A 283 -3.47 21.20 1.70
N LEU A 284 -3.73 19.91 1.70
CA LEU A 284 -4.58 19.25 2.67
C LEU A 284 -3.77 18.16 3.36
N TYR A 285 -3.53 18.33 4.66
CA TYR A 285 -2.73 17.39 5.43
C TYR A 285 -3.55 16.17 5.84
N TYR A 286 -2.85 15.07 6.05
CA TYR A 286 -3.44 13.82 6.51
C TYR A 286 -4.24 14.03 7.81
N LEU A 287 -3.67 14.73 8.79
CA LEU A 287 -4.36 14.97 10.06
C LEU A 287 -5.60 15.87 9.91
N ASP A 288 -5.59 16.83 8.99
CA ASP A 288 -6.79 17.63 8.70
C ASP A 288 -7.93 16.75 8.17
N LEU A 289 -7.60 15.69 7.43
CA LEU A 289 -8.56 14.74 6.90
C LEU A 289 -9.04 13.72 7.93
N VAL A 290 -8.21 13.37 8.93
CA VAL A 290 -8.62 12.50 10.05
C VAL A 290 -9.83 13.09 10.76
N ASP A 291 -9.87 14.40 10.97
CA ASP A 291 -11.00 15.07 11.63
C ASP A 291 -12.10 15.51 10.65
N LEU A 292 -11.83 15.48 9.34
CA LEU A 292 -12.82 15.86 8.32
C LEU A 292 -13.92 14.79 8.20
N PRO A 293 -15.22 15.12 8.33
CA PRO A 293 -16.30 14.12 8.26
C PRO A 293 -16.40 13.37 6.92
N CYS A 294 -15.89 13.95 5.83
CA CYS A 294 -15.95 13.40 4.46
C CYS A 294 -17.33 12.81 4.10
N SER A 295 -18.41 13.48 4.50
CA SER A 295 -19.77 12.95 4.40
C SER A 295 -20.14 12.53 2.97
N LEU A 296 -19.66 13.22 1.95
CA LEU A 296 -19.93 12.87 0.55
C LEU A 296 -19.43 11.46 0.23
N ILE A 297 -18.21 11.13 0.68
CA ILE A 297 -17.60 9.81 0.48
C ILE A 297 -18.40 8.75 1.21
N LYS A 298 -18.73 9.00 2.48
CA LYS A 298 -19.48 8.07 3.32
C LYS A 298 -20.87 7.77 2.77
N GLN A 299 -21.57 8.78 2.27
CA GLN A 299 -22.94 8.66 1.77
C GLN A 299 -22.99 8.08 0.35
N SER A 300 -22.04 8.47 -0.51
CA SER A 300 -22.00 7.99 -1.90
C SER A 300 -21.29 6.66 -2.06
N GLN A 301 -20.48 6.24 -1.08
CA GLN A 301 -19.62 5.05 -1.14
C GLN A 301 -18.82 4.99 -2.44
N SER A 302 -18.19 6.11 -2.80
CA SER A 302 -17.49 6.27 -4.07
C SER A 302 -16.21 5.43 -4.15
N LEU A 303 -15.77 5.14 -5.37
CA LEU A 303 -14.37 4.82 -5.63
C LEU A 303 -13.55 6.11 -5.54
N VAL A 304 -12.45 6.09 -4.80
CA VAL A 304 -11.50 7.20 -4.73
C VAL A 304 -10.25 6.86 -5.55
N PHE A 305 -9.89 7.70 -6.50
CA PHE A 305 -8.70 7.57 -7.33
C PHE A 305 -7.72 8.68 -7.02
N LEU A 306 -6.64 8.32 -6.33
CA LEU A 306 -5.60 9.23 -5.84
C LEU A 306 -4.45 9.28 -6.85
N ASN A 307 -4.59 10.14 -7.86
CA ASN A 307 -3.61 10.33 -8.93
C ASN A 307 -2.51 11.32 -8.55
N PHE A 308 -1.83 11.04 -7.44
CA PHE A 308 -0.67 11.79 -6.98
C PHE A 308 0.38 10.84 -6.41
N CYS A 309 1.61 11.33 -6.31
CA CYS A 309 2.76 10.52 -5.91
C CYS A 309 2.54 9.89 -4.54
N GLN A 310 2.81 8.58 -4.44
CA GLN A 310 2.88 7.86 -3.16
C GLN A 310 1.55 7.73 -2.41
N SER A 311 0.44 8.00 -3.08
CA SER A 311 -0.90 7.99 -2.50
C SER A 311 -1.36 6.62 -1.99
N GLY A 312 -0.76 5.53 -2.48
CA GLY A 312 -1.06 4.15 -2.09
C GLY A 312 -0.09 3.57 -1.08
N ARG A 313 0.88 4.34 -0.57
CA ARG A 313 1.82 3.89 0.46
C ARG A 313 1.19 3.91 1.85
N HIS A 314 1.60 2.98 2.70
CA HIS A 314 1.25 2.97 4.12
C HIS A 314 2.53 2.87 4.95
N ARG A 315 2.57 3.56 6.10
CA ARG A 315 3.69 3.48 7.05
C ARG A 315 3.19 3.49 8.48
N VAL A 316 3.94 2.82 9.35
CA VAL A 316 3.81 3.00 10.80
C VAL A 316 4.28 4.41 11.17
N ASP A 317 3.52 5.07 12.05
CA ASP A 317 3.93 6.33 12.66
C ASP A 317 4.26 6.07 14.14
N ASP A 318 5.54 5.87 14.40
CA ASP A 318 6.08 5.52 15.73
C ASP A 318 6.18 6.74 16.67
N LYS A 319 6.07 7.96 16.13
CA LYS A 319 6.24 9.20 16.89
C LYS A 319 4.93 9.75 17.47
N PHE A 320 3.90 9.90 16.64
CA PHE A 320 2.64 10.56 16.98
C PHE A 320 1.62 9.57 17.54
N PHE A 321 1.35 8.47 16.85
CA PHE A 321 0.34 7.50 17.28
C PHE A 321 0.90 6.41 18.22
N ARG A 322 2.21 6.11 18.16
CA ARG A 322 2.90 5.13 19.02
C ARG A 322 2.25 3.74 19.02
N ASP A 323 1.71 3.34 17.89
CA ASP A 323 1.18 2.00 17.63
C ASP A 323 1.83 1.41 16.37
N ASP A 324 1.51 0.16 16.05
CA ASP A 324 1.96 -0.55 14.85
C ASP A 324 0.98 -0.44 13.68
N TYR A 325 -0.03 0.44 13.80
CA TYR A 325 -1.05 0.61 12.78
C TYR A 325 -0.49 1.44 11.61
N ARG A 326 -0.62 0.88 10.41
CA ARG A 326 -0.10 1.46 9.18
C ARG A 326 -1.10 2.42 8.60
N ARG A 327 -0.67 3.67 8.42
CA ARG A 327 -1.52 4.77 7.97
C ARG A 327 -1.08 5.28 6.61
N GLY A 328 -2.03 5.78 5.85
CA GLY A 328 -1.81 6.45 4.57
C GLY A 328 -3.13 6.83 3.92
N PHE A 329 -3.09 7.51 2.78
CA PHE A 329 -4.32 8.05 2.19
C PHE A 329 -5.31 6.96 1.79
N ALA A 330 -4.86 5.81 1.30
CA ALA A 330 -5.77 4.72 0.96
C ALA A 330 -6.52 4.20 2.19
N GLU A 331 -5.81 3.88 3.28
CA GLU A 331 -6.42 3.55 4.57
C GLU A 331 -7.41 4.62 5.04
N LEU A 332 -6.98 5.89 5.07
CA LEU A 332 -7.80 7.01 5.50
C LEU A 332 -9.09 7.14 4.70
N PHE A 333 -9.04 7.11 3.36
CA PHE A 333 -10.26 7.26 2.57
C PHE A 333 -11.21 6.07 2.72
N LEU A 334 -10.67 4.87 2.93
CA LEU A 334 -11.48 3.71 3.22
C LEU A 334 -12.18 3.83 4.58
N THR A 335 -11.50 4.29 5.62
CA THR A 335 -12.14 4.55 6.94
C THR A 335 -13.16 5.69 6.88
N LYS A 336 -13.04 6.60 5.89
CA LYS A 336 -14.07 7.60 5.55
C LYS A 336 -15.25 7.06 4.75
N GLY A 337 -15.27 5.76 4.44
CA GLY A 337 -16.37 5.09 3.77
C GLY A 337 -16.23 4.95 2.26
N ALA A 338 -15.04 5.21 1.70
CA ALA A 338 -14.76 4.86 0.31
C ALA A 338 -14.92 3.35 0.10
N ARG A 339 -15.42 2.96 -1.08
CA ARG A 339 -15.59 1.54 -1.42
C ARG A 339 -14.30 0.85 -1.79
N GLY A 340 -13.43 1.64 -2.37
CA GLY A 340 -12.13 1.25 -2.79
C GLY A 340 -11.32 2.50 -3.06
N VAL A 341 -10.01 2.33 -3.01
CA VAL A 341 -9.05 3.37 -3.28
C VAL A 341 -8.02 2.85 -4.27
N ILE A 342 -7.78 3.62 -5.32
CA ILE A 342 -6.65 3.43 -6.20
C ILE A 342 -5.60 4.46 -5.84
N GLY A 343 -4.36 4.03 -5.63
CA GLY A 343 -3.23 4.91 -5.34
C GLY A 343 -1.92 4.37 -5.90
N THR A 344 -0.85 5.15 -5.78
CA THR A 344 0.48 4.80 -6.31
C THR A 344 1.46 4.45 -5.19
N LEU A 345 2.28 3.41 -5.38
CA LEU A 345 3.31 3.02 -4.39
C LEU A 345 4.56 3.91 -4.43
N ALA A 346 4.75 4.67 -5.51
CA ALA A 346 5.91 5.53 -5.69
C ALA A 346 5.55 6.77 -6.51
N GLN A 347 6.54 7.59 -6.86
CA GLN A 347 6.34 8.74 -7.74
C GLN A 347 6.06 8.29 -9.18
N VAL A 348 5.06 8.93 -9.79
CA VAL A 348 4.68 8.76 -11.20
C VAL A 348 4.76 10.14 -11.85
N HIS A 349 5.31 10.20 -13.06
CA HIS A 349 5.37 11.44 -13.81
C HIS A 349 3.96 11.86 -14.27
N ASP A 350 3.62 13.15 -14.14
CA ASP A 350 2.27 13.70 -14.37
C ASP A 350 1.62 13.20 -15.68
N THR A 351 2.36 13.22 -16.79
CA THR A 351 1.83 12.81 -18.10
C THR A 351 1.42 11.33 -18.13
N TYR A 352 2.24 10.46 -17.55
CA TYR A 352 1.93 9.03 -17.44
C TYR A 352 0.81 8.78 -16.44
N ALA A 353 0.79 9.53 -15.34
CA ALA A 353 -0.27 9.44 -14.34
C ALA A 353 -1.63 9.78 -14.96
N ALA A 354 -1.71 10.86 -15.75
CA ALA A 354 -2.90 11.24 -16.48
C ALA A 354 -3.29 10.20 -17.54
N GLU A 355 -2.34 9.66 -18.29
CA GLU A 355 -2.61 8.62 -19.29
C GLU A 355 -3.18 7.35 -18.65
N ILE A 356 -2.58 6.86 -17.56
CA ILE A 356 -3.04 5.66 -16.87
C ILE A 356 -4.44 5.88 -16.29
N ALA A 357 -4.70 7.03 -15.66
CA ALA A 357 -6.03 7.39 -15.18
C ALA A 357 -7.06 7.40 -16.32
N HIS A 358 -6.72 8.01 -17.47
CA HIS A 358 -7.59 8.04 -18.63
C HIS A 358 -7.88 6.63 -19.17
N ARG A 359 -6.85 5.79 -19.34
CA ARG A 359 -7.02 4.40 -19.78
C ARG A 359 -7.89 3.59 -18.81
N PHE A 360 -7.74 3.80 -17.50
CA PHE A 360 -8.58 3.18 -16.48
C PHE A 360 -10.05 3.60 -16.60
N ILE A 361 -10.31 4.91 -16.67
CA ILE A 361 -11.68 5.44 -16.80
C ILE A 361 -12.33 4.94 -18.09
N GLN A 362 -11.61 4.94 -19.21
CA GLN A 362 -12.12 4.37 -20.46
C GLN A 362 -12.40 2.88 -20.37
N ALA A 363 -11.56 2.10 -19.67
CA ALA A 363 -11.81 0.67 -19.46
C ALA A 363 -13.07 0.44 -18.64
N ALA A 364 -13.31 1.26 -17.60
CA ALA A 364 -14.53 1.21 -16.80
C ALA A 364 -15.78 1.55 -17.63
N LEU A 365 -15.72 2.57 -18.50
CA LEU A 365 -16.82 2.91 -19.41
C LEU A 365 -17.13 1.81 -20.42
N ARG A 366 -16.09 1.16 -20.98
CA ARG A 366 -16.27 0.08 -21.96
C ARG A 366 -16.74 -1.23 -21.33
N SER A 367 -16.47 -1.42 -20.04
CA SER A 367 -16.73 -2.69 -19.36
C SER A 367 -17.23 -2.44 -17.92
N PRO A 368 -18.39 -1.78 -17.75
CA PRO A 368 -18.88 -1.34 -16.43
C PRO A 368 -19.28 -2.50 -15.51
N HIS A 369 -19.43 -3.70 -16.06
CA HIS A 369 -19.73 -4.92 -15.31
C HIS A 369 -18.48 -5.57 -14.68
N LEU A 370 -17.27 -5.19 -15.13
CA LEU A 370 -16.03 -5.74 -14.60
C LEU A 370 -15.65 -5.08 -13.28
N PRO A 371 -15.14 -5.84 -12.29
CA PRO A 371 -14.61 -5.26 -11.08
C PRO A 371 -13.39 -4.38 -11.33
N ILE A 372 -13.21 -3.36 -10.50
CA ILE A 372 -12.13 -2.37 -10.57
C ILE A 372 -10.75 -3.05 -10.58
N ALA A 373 -10.55 -4.06 -9.73
CA ALA A 373 -9.29 -4.81 -9.66
C ALA A 373 -8.99 -5.55 -10.99
N VAL A 374 -10.01 -6.04 -11.68
CA VAL A 374 -9.87 -6.70 -12.99
C VAL A 374 -9.47 -5.68 -14.07
N LEU A 375 -10.06 -4.48 -14.04
CA LEU A 375 -9.69 -3.40 -14.97
C LEU A 375 -8.20 -3.02 -14.82
N LEU A 376 -7.70 -2.89 -13.58
CA LEU A 376 -6.27 -2.65 -13.31
C LEU A 376 -5.38 -3.81 -13.77
N ARG A 377 -5.82 -5.06 -13.60
CA ARG A 377 -5.10 -6.21 -14.14
C ARG A 377 -5.00 -6.14 -15.67
N HIS A 378 -6.07 -5.78 -16.37
CA HIS A 378 -6.03 -5.63 -17.84
C HIS A 378 -5.02 -4.57 -18.28
N LEU A 379 -4.99 -3.40 -17.62
CA LEU A 379 -3.98 -2.36 -17.88
C LEU A 379 -2.54 -2.91 -17.73
N ARG A 380 -2.30 -3.72 -16.69
CA ARG A 380 -1.00 -4.36 -16.44
C ARG A 380 -0.66 -5.44 -17.46
N ILE A 381 -1.64 -6.22 -17.92
CA ILE A 381 -1.46 -7.19 -19.02
C ILE A 381 -1.00 -6.47 -20.28
N ASP A 382 -1.65 -5.36 -20.63
CA ASP A 382 -1.30 -4.58 -21.82
C ASP A 382 0.11 -4.00 -21.69
N ALA A 383 0.44 -3.39 -20.55
CA ALA A 383 1.77 -2.84 -20.30
C ALA A 383 2.85 -3.93 -20.33
N ALA A 384 2.57 -5.13 -19.79
CA ALA A 384 3.50 -6.25 -19.84
C ALA A 384 3.70 -6.82 -21.25
N LYS A 385 2.67 -6.80 -22.11
CA LYS A 385 2.76 -7.22 -23.52
C LYS A 385 3.54 -6.21 -24.38
N GLN A 386 3.54 -4.95 -24.00
CA GLN A 386 4.28 -3.88 -24.69
C GLN A 386 5.77 -3.87 -24.35
N LEU A 387 6.21 -4.60 -23.31
CA LEU A 387 7.63 -4.76 -23.03
C LEU A 387 8.28 -5.68 -24.05
N SER A 388 9.23 -5.15 -24.83
CA SER A 388 10.10 -5.94 -25.68
C SER A 388 11.16 -6.72 -24.86
N ASP A 389 11.90 -7.62 -25.51
CA ASP A 389 12.96 -8.40 -24.86
C ASP A 389 14.14 -7.52 -24.39
N ASP A 390 14.42 -6.42 -25.11
CA ASP A 390 15.36 -5.37 -24.70
C ASP A 390 14.62 -4.01 -24.66
N PRO A 391 13.87 -3.75 -23.57
CA PRO A 391 12.92 -2.65 -23.55
C PRO A 391 13.61 -1.30 -23.48
N THR A 392 13.04 -0.32 -24.19
CA THR A 392 13.48 1.09 -24.09
C THR A 392 13.14 1.65 -22.70
N ASP A 393 13.74 2.78 -22.33
CA ASP A 393 13.41 3.43 -21.06
C ASP A 393 11.95 3.91 -21.03
N GLU A 394 11.39 4.30 -22.17
CA GLU A 394 9.98 4.69 -22.31
C GLU A 394 9.05 3.48 -22.09
N GLU A 395 9.33 2.34 -22.73
CA GLU A 395 8.58 1.08 -22.50
C GLU A 395 8.66 0.65 -21.03
N LEU A 396 9.83 0.77 -20.41
CA LEU A 396 10.02 0.49 -19.00
C LEU A 396 9.26 1.47 -18.11
N LEU A 397 9.26 2.77 -18.38
CA LEU A 397 8.49 3.75 -17.61
C LEU A 397 7.00 3.46 -17.68
N GLN A 398 6.46 3.21 -18.88
CA GLN A 398 5.07 2.83 -19.07
C GLN A 398 4.73 1.57 -18.24
N PHE A 399 5.58 0.56 -18.30
CA PHE A 399 5.42 -0.67 -17.52
C PHE A 399 5.46 -0.39 -16.01
N LEU A 400 6.52 0.23 -15.51
CA LEU A 400 6.73 0.48 -14.09
C LEU A 400 5.57 1.31 -13.53
N TYR A 401 5.24 2.43 -14.17
CA TYR A 401 4.18 3.33 -13.72
C TYR A 401 2.81 2.67 -13.73
N THR A 402 2.48 1.85 -14.73
CA THR A 402 1.20 1.11 -14.74
C THR A 402 1.10 0.16 -13.54
N PHE A 403 2.20 -0.50 -13.17
CA PHE A 403 2.22 -1.43 -12.06
C PHE A 403 2.33 -0.76 -10.68
N LEU A 404 2.71 0.53 -10.60
CA LEU A 404 2.71 1.28 -9.34
C LEU A 404 1.29 1.58 -8.82
N TYR A 405 0.27 1.57 -9.70
CA TYR A 405 -1.12 1.73 -9.27
C TYR A 405 -1.59 0.46 -8.60
N VAL A 406 -2.05 0.59 -7.37
CA VAL A 406 -2.58 -0.49 -6.54
C VAL A 406 -4.01 -0.18 -6.12
N TYR A 407 -4.77 -1.24 -5.84
CA TYR A 407 -6.16 -1.13 -5.43
C TYR A 407 -6.36 -1.70 -4.04
N TYR A 408 -6.99 -0.91 -3.18
CA TYR A 408 -7.45 -1.30 -1.86
C TYR A 408 -8.98 -1.29 -1.87
N GLY A 409 -9.63 -2.33 -1.34
CA GLY A 409 -11.09 -2.38 -1.23
C GLY A 409 -11.68 -3.75 -1.51
N ASN A 410 -13.00 -3.80 -1.79
CA ASN A 410 -13.69 -5.07 -2.03
C ASN A 410 -13.36 -5.60 -3.46
N PRO A 411 -12.90 -6.87 -3.60
CA PRO A 411 -12.58 -7.50 -4.88
C PRO A 411 -13.66 -7.46 -5.96
N THR A 412 -14.94 -7.41 -5.57
CA THR A 412 -16.08 -7.42 -6.50
C THR A 412 -16.59 -6.03 -6.86
N THR A 413 -15.98 -4.97 -6.31
CA THR A 413 -16.43 -3.58 -6.54
C THR A 413 -16.37 -3.21 -8.01
N LYS A 414 -17.50 -2.76 -8.57
CA LYS A 414 -17.63 -2.27 -9.95
C LYS A 414 -17.76 -0.75 -9.98
N LEU A 415 -17.45 -0.15 -11.12
CA LEU A 415 -17.59 1.30 -11.34
C LEU A 415 -18.56 1.57 -12.50
N HIS A 416 -19.61 2.35 -12.25
CA HIS A 416 -20.56 2.81 -13.25
C HIS A 416 -20.63 4.34 -13.21
N LEU A 417 -20.18 4.99 -14.27
CA LEU A 417 -20.13 6.45 -14.36
C LEU A 417 -21.26 6.97 -15.25
N THR A 418 -21.97 8.00 -14.80
CA THR A 418 -22.96 8.69 -15.62
C THR A 418 -22.25 9.58 -16.64
N THR A 419 -22.56 9.41 -17.93
CA THR A 419 -21.99 10.23 -19.02
C THR A 419 -22.94 11.35 -19.45
N CYS A 420 -22.46 12.31 -20.26
CA CYS A 420 -23.29 13.40 -20.79
C CYS A 420 -24.54 12.90 -21.55
N GLU A 421 -24.43 11.81 -22.29
CA GLU A 421 -25.52 11.28 -23.13
C GLU A 421 -26.66 10.69 -22.30
N GLU A 422 -26.35 10.17 -21.11
CA GLU A 422 -27.34 9.57 -20.22
C GLU A 422 -28.11 10.65 -19.45
N SER A 423 -27.48 11.78 -19.10
CA SER A 423 -28.15 12.85 -18.37
C SER A 423 -29.27 13.55 -19.14
N ASP A 424 -29.25 13.50 -20.47
CA ASP A 424 -30.27 14.12 -21.31
C ASP A 424 -31.51 13.20 -21.52
N ASN A 425 -31.42 11.94 -21.10
CA ASN A 425 -32.46 10.92 -21.31
C ASN A 425 -33.22 10.54 -20.03
N GLU A 426 -32.94 11.17 -18.87
CA GLU A 426 -33.78 11.04 -17.67
C GLU A 426 -34.93 12.06 -17.73
N PRO A 427 -36.20 11.61 -17.87
CA PRO A 427 -37.38 12.47 -18.03
C PRO A 427 -37.85 13.17 -16.76
#